data_AF-A0A074ZXL8-F1
#
_entry.id   AF-A0A074ZXL8-F1
#
_cell.length_a   1.000
_cell.length_b   1.000
_cell.length_c   1.000
_cell.angle_alpha   90.00
_cell.angle_beta   90.00
_cell.angle_gamma   90.00
#
_symmetry.space_group_name_H-M   'P 1'
#
loop_
_entity.id
_entity.type
_entity.pdbx_description
1 polymer ?
#
loop_
_entity_poly.entity_id
_entity_poly.type
_entity_poly.pdbx_seq_one_letter_code
_entity_poly.pdbx_strand_id
1 'polypeptide(L)'
;MYIRNALLIRLKILRQPTTGFALFGTHQLKFEMSEFPLIITPISLQEFYLRFMLLNKPCIFGQWITEGWLARRLWCNAIGDIDIERIFQPFPRDRILCVGDCSRLEFDAHPSIEMTVADYLTYWRDFHQGTDDRTLYLKDWHYFKATDTEYYQVPTLFMSDWMNEFWRIRPDVRDDFRFVYLGTKGTWTPLHADVYHSYSWSANISGIKRWWFFPPGEETKLKRNGRVPNDIRNIQLDNGDINYVQIDQHPGQVVFVPSGWYHQVVNLIPWPQPFEDGDVRTFLEDFEEVAEAAWLETDRGKLAALKTLLKDRAKAALDAARKGPRKMDWAAAKEVLAAELDTPVDRQEAMRRFKTARMAPGSDPTVFFAGLQQLLDRALPTLGGVSRHQLLSDQFVEGVQPALGAQLRLARATGQLSVEELTDCLSINHNWFNATNVNWVWQHLQNQLVAVEASTEDVRDTPGWREQCQICLRALAGIDFFEYALLLKYILFTRWPGNDKPPSSNFQSLAEEDASEADQLSSLNNKIDHELIQLFRREPDHLKLIREKPKCWMELIPEVVTDCRQELPTWVRLHDFVSAFESLRLVSQNPIVKVLKLMSEPLYSMLNFA
;
A
#
# COMPACT_ATOMS: atom_id res chain seq x y z
N MET A 1 -27.33 21.62 4.24
CA MET A 1 -27.08 20.72 5.39
C MET A 1 -25.58 20.45 5.64
N TYR A 2 -24.66 20.87 4.76
CA TYR A 2 -23.20 20.68 4.90
C TYR A 2 -22.43 21.75 5.72
N ILE A 3 -23.01 22.91 6.00
CA ILE A 3 -22.33 23.99 6.77
C ILE A 3 -22.43 23.78 8.29
N ARG A 4 -23.37 22.96 8.77
CA ARG A 4 -23.60 22.74 10.21
C ARG A 4 -22.60 21.76 10.85
N ASN A 5 -21.94 20.91 10.05
CA ASN A 5 -21.00 19.89 10.55
C ASN A 5 -19.57 20.43 10.76
N ALA A 6 -19.13 21.42 9.98
CA ALA A 6 -17.81 22.05 10.16
C ALA A 6 -17.72 22.86 11.48
N LEU A 7 -18.81 23.49 11.90
CA LEU A 7 -18.87 24.26 13.16
C LEU A 7 -18.84 23.36 14.41
N LEU A 8 -19.43 22.17 14.34
CA LEU A 8 -19.44 21.20 15.44
C LEU A 8 -18.07 20.56 15.70
N ILE A 9 -17.24 20.42 14.65
CA ILE A 9 -15.85 19.95 14.77
C ILE A 9 -14.97 21.04 15.40
N ARG A 10 -15.14 22.31 15.01
CA ARG A 10 -14.46 23.47 15.64
C ARG A 10 -14.77 23.55 17.15
N LEU A 11 -16.02 23.31 17.56
CA LEU A 11 -16.45 23.41 18.96
C LEU A 11 -16.01 22.25 19.86
N LYS A 12 -15.78 21.04 19.31
CA LYS A 12 -15.27 19.89 20.08
C LYS A 12 -13.75 19.97 20.32
N ILE A 13 -12.98 20.51 19.37
CA ILE A 13 -11.51 20.63 19.48
C ILE A 13 -11.08 21.79 20.41
N LEU A 14 -11.92 22.81 20.58
CA LEU A 14 -11.68 23.98 21.43
C LEU A 14 -11.99 23.76 22.93
N ARG A 15 -12.53 22.60 23.33
CA ARG A 15 -12.96 22.34 24.74
C ARG A 15 -12.03 21.43 25.56
N GLN A 16 -10.87 21.04 25.05
CA GLN A 16 -9.89 20.30 25.87
C GLN A 16 -8.88 21.27 26.51
N PRO A 17 -8.79 21.34 27.85
CA PRO A 17 -7.76 22.12 28.52
C PRO A 17 -6.41 21.43 28.34
N THR A 18 -5.43 22.17 27.81
CA THR A 18 -4.02 21.82 27.79
C THR A 18 -3.42 22.04 29.18
N THR A 19 -3.13 20.96 29.91
CA THR A 19 -2.11 20.96 30.99
C THR A 19 -1.45 19.58 31.03
N GLY A 20 -0.13 19.57 31.22
CA GLY A 20 0.72 18.39 31.13
C GLY A 20 0.75 17.49 32.36
N PHE A 21 1.40 16.35 32.15
CA PHE A 21 1.84 15.30 33.07
C PHE A 21 0.80 14.38 33.73
N ALA A 22 1.06 13.09 33.48
CA ALA A 22 0.84 11.90 34.31
C ALA A 22 -0.46 11.07 34.15
N LEU A 23 -0.22 9.82 33.72
CA LEU A 23 -0.81 8.53 34.15
C LEU A 23 -2.30 8.23 33.84
N PHE A 24 -2.45 7.15 33.04
CA PHE A 24 -3.57 6.20 32.91
C PHE A 24 -5.00 6.73 32.77
N GLY A 25 -5.59 6.40 31.62
CA GLY A 25 -7.03 6.45 31.40
C GLY A 25 -7.38 6.27 29.94
N THR A 26 -7.43 5.01 29.49
CA THR A 26 -7.99 4.60 28.19
C THR A 26 -9.47 4.98 28.11
N HIS A 27 -9.76 6.23 27.77
CA HIS A 27 -11.06 6.59 27.23
C HIS A 27 -11.07 6.26 25.74
N GLN A 28 -11.23 4.96 25.43
CA GLN A 28 -11.67 4.50 24.13
C GLN A 28 -13.04 5.11 23.85
N LEU A 29 -13.07 6.15 23.03
CA LEU A 29 -14.28 6.50 22.28
C LEU A 29 -14.66 5.22 21.50
N LYS A 30 -15.79 4.60 21.84
CA LYS A 30 -16.38 3.51 21.06
C LYS A 30 -16.51 3.99 19.61
N PHE A 31 -15.66 3.46 18.74
CA PHE A 31 -15.73 3.64 17.30
C PHE A 31 -16.87 2.74 16.80
N GLU A 32 -17.93 3.30 16.23
CA GLU A 32 -18.85 2.50 15.41
C GLU A 32 -18.12 2.17 14.11
N MET A 33 -17.65 0.93 14.02
CA MET A 33 -16.84 0.33 12.96
C MET A 33 -17.55 0.19 11.59
N SER A 34 -18.76 0.71 11.43
CA SER A 34 -19.68 0.24 10.38
C SER A 34 -19.30 0.66 8.96
N GLU A 35 -18.38 1.60 8.73
CA GLU A 35 -17.93 1.95 7.38
C GLU A 35 -16.44 2.33 7.36
N PHE A 36 -15.62 1.54 6.66
CA PHE A 36 -14.31 1.99 6.17
C PHE A 36 -14.55 2.95 5.01
N PRO A 37 -14.32 4.27 5.17
CA PRO A 37 -14.86 5.23 4.21
C PRO A 37 -14.19 5.09 2.83
N LEU A 38 -14.99 4.76 1.81
CA LEU A 38 -14.59 4.83 0.40
C LEU A 38 -14.88 6.21 -0.17
N ILE A 39 -13.81 6.94 -0.50
CA ILE A 39 -13.85 8.30 -1.00
C ILE A 39 -13.86 8.26 -2.54
N ILE A 40 -15.05 8.12 -3.11
CA ILE A 40 -15.25 7.97 -4.57
C ILE A 40 -15.09 9.27 -5.37
N THR A 41 -15.16 10.43 -4.72
CA THR A 41 -14.97 11.75 -5.34
C THR A 41 -13.77 12.46 -4.74
N PRO A 42 -13.05 13.29 -5.52
CA PRO A 42 -11.96 14.12 -5.00
C PRO A 42 -12.37 14.93 -3.76
N ILE A 43 -11.52 14.92 -2.74
CA ILE A 43 -11.66 15.74 -1.54
C ILE A 43 -10.46 16.68 -1.40
N SER A 44 -10.63 17.74 -0.62
CA SER A 44 -9.54 18.67 -0.35
C SER A 44 -8.55 18.15 0.69
N LEU A 45 -7.33 18.67 0.69
CA LEU A 45 -6.36 18.43 1.75
C LEU A 45 -6.95 18.80 3.12
N GLN A 46 -7.66 19.93 3.25
CA GLN A 46 -8.32 20.33 4.48
C GLN A 46 -9.30 19.27 4.99
N GLU A 47 -10.12 18.71 4.10
CA GLU A 47 -11.07 17.67 4.46
C GLU A 47 -10.36 16.39 4.91
N PHE A 48 -9.37 15.93 4.15
CA PHE A 48 -8.58 14.75 4.49
C PHE A 48 -7.88 14.92 5.84
N TYR A 49 -7.21 16.06 6.03
CA TYR A 49 -6.44 16.38 7.23
C TYR A 49 -7.30 16.40 8.49
N LEU A 50 -8.47 17.04 8.43
CA LEU A 50 -9.35 17.22 9.58
C LEU A 50 -10.19 15.97 9.90
N ARG A 51 -10.62 15.22 8.88
CA ARG A 51 -11.53 14.08 9.07
C ARG A 51 -10.82 12.74 9.25
N PHE A 52 -9.60 12.60 8.73
CA PHE A 52 -8.87 11.34 8.70
C PHE A 52 -7.55 11.41 9.44
N MET A 53 -6.60 12.26 9.02
CA MET A 53 -5.28 12.33 9.67
C MET A 53 -5.37 12.74 11.14
N LEU A 54 -5.95 13.90 11.47
CA LEU A 54 -6.08 14.34 12.87
C LEU A 54 -6.89 13.40 13.77
N LEU A 55 -7.82 12.64 13.18
CA LEU A 55 -8.65 11.69 13.93
C LEU A 55 -8.07 10.28 13.93
N ASN A 56 -6.91 10.07 13.31
CA ASN A 56 -6.25 8.78 13.14
C ASN A 56 -7.19 7.70 12.56
N LYS A 57 -7.94 8.04 11.52
CA LYS A 57 -8.97 7.17 10.90
C LYS A 57 -8.56 6.69 9.52
N PRO A 58 -8.69 5.38 9.23
CA PRO A 58 -8.31 4.85 7.93
C PRO A 58 -9.37 5.19 6.88
N CYS A 59 -8.97 5.17 5.61
CA CYS A 59 -9.90 5.31 4.49
C CYS A 59 -9.30 4.74 3.21
N ILE A 60 -10.14 4.59 2.19
CA ILE A 60 -9.72 4.21 0.84
C ILE A 60 -10.20 5.28 -0.15
N PHE A 61 -9.29 5.72 -1.00
CA PHE A 61 -9.57 6.64 -2.10
C PHE A 61 -9.90 5.85 -3.37
N GLY A 62 -10.90 6.33 -4.10
CA GLY A 62 -11.24 5.82 -5.41
C GLY A 62 -10.14 6.09 -6.45
N GLN A 63 -10.31 5.53 -7.65
CA GLN A 63 -9.30 5.53 -8.70
C GLN A 63 -8.86 6.93 -9.20
N TRP A 64 -9.67 7.97 -8.93
CA TRP A 64 -9.40 9.35 -9.33
C TRP A 64 -8.04 9.85 -8.80
N ILE A 65 -7.60 9.36 -7.64
CA ILE A 65 -6.36 9.85 -7.00
C ILE A 65 -5.08 9.44 -7.76
N THR A 66 -5.15 8.37 -8.57
CA THR A 66 -4.02 7.84 -9.34
C THR A 66 -4.23 7.95 -10.85
N GLU A 67 -5.36 8.49 -11.33
CA GLU A 67 -5.76 8.48 -12.74
C GLU A 67 -4.68 9.04 -13.69
N GLY A 68 -3.94 10.08 -13.27
CA GLY A 68 -2.88 10.69 -14.06
C GLY A 68 -1.55 9.94 -14.11
N TRP A 69 -1.35 8.92 -13.27
CA TRP A 69 -0.03 8.31 -13.05
C TRP A 69 0.47 7.53 -14.27
N LEU A 70 1.76 7.71 -14.59
CA LEU A 70 2.42 6.95 -15.65
C LEU A 70 2.52 5.46 -15.28
N ALA A 71 2.71 5.12 -14.01
CA ALA A 71 2.71 3.75 -13.50
C ALA A 71 1.47 2.97 -13.96
N ARG A 72 0.27 3.57 -13.87
CA ARG A 72 -0.98 2.94 -14.30
C ARG A 72 -1.07 2.67 -15.80
N ARG A 73 -0.32 3.43 -16.60
CA ARG A 73 -0.33 3.29 -18.07
C ARG A 73 0.83 2.46 -18.60
N LEU A 74 1.97 2.47 -17.90
CA LEU A 74 3.24 1.94 -18.42
C LEU A 74 3.70 0.68 -17.71
N TRP A 75 3.26 0.40 -16.48
CA TRP A 75 3.66 -0.81 -15.75
C TRP A 75 2.70 -1.98 -15.97
N CYS A 76 1.62 -1.75 -16.70
CA CYS A 76 0.70 -2.78 -17.12
C CYS A 76 0.65 -2.84 -18.64
N ASN A 77 0.49 -4.05 -19.18
CA ASN A 77 0.28 -4.29 -20.59
C ASN A 77 -1.16 -3.90 -21.02
N ALA A 78 -1.49 -4.09 -22.30
CA ALA A 78 -2.78 -3.69 -22.86
C ALA A 78 -4.00 -4.41 -22.24
N ILE A 79 -3.81 -5.58 -21.62
CA ILE A 79 -4.89 -6.34 -20.95
C ILE A 79 -4.90 -6.14 -19.43
N GLY A 80 -3.97 -5.37 -18.86
CA GLY A 80 -3.95 -5.00 -17.45
C GLY A 80 -2.99 -5.81 -16.57
N ASP A 81 -2.29 -6.80 -17.12
CA ASP A 81 -1.28 -7.54 -16.37
C ASP A 81 0.00 -6.73 -16.22
N ILE A 82 0.80 -7.10 -15.23
CA ILE A 82 2.06 -6.44 -14.95
C ILE A 82 3.06 -6.69 -16.09
N ASP A 83 3.55 -5.62 -16.71
CA ASP A 83 4.67 -5.67 -17.64
C ASP A 83 5.97 -5.64 -16.84
N ILE A 84 6.37 -6.82 -16.35
CA ILE A 84 7.52 -6.95 -15.45
C ILE A 84 8.83 -6.51 -16.13
N GLU A 85 8.98 -6.79 -17.43
CA GLU A 85 10.16 -6.39 -18.20
C GLU A 85 10.29 -4.86 -18.27
N ARG A 86 9.17 -4.16 -18.45
CA ARG A 86 9.12 -2.69 -18.43
C ARG A 86 9.45 -2.11 -17.06
N ILE A 87 9.02 -2.74 -15.98
CA ILE A 87 9.33 -2.30 -14.61
C ILE A 87 10.84 -2.40 -14.34
N PHE A 88 11.47 -3.49 -14.77
CA PHE A 88 12.91 -3.73 -14.58
C PHE A 88 13.80 -3.10 -15.65
N GLN A 89 13.25 -2.50 -16.72
CA GLN A 89 14.01 -1.82 -17.77
C GLN A 89 15.10 -0.86 -17.25
N PRO A 90 14.87 -0.04 -16.19
CA PRO A 90 15.89 0.87 -15.68
C PRO A 90 17.05 0.19 -14.92
N PHE A 91 16.98 -1.11 -14.65
CA PHE A 91 17.91 -1.81 -13.76
C PHE A 91 18.80 -2.78 -14.54
N PRO A 92 20.10 -2.86 -14.21
CA PRO A 92 20.98 -3.93 -14.70
C PRO A 92 20.45 -5.31 -14.31
N ARG A 93 20.65 -6.31 -15.18
CA ARG A 93 20.18 -7.68 -14.95
C ARG A 93 20.86 -8.37 -13.76
N ASP A 94 22.08 -7.97 -13.43
CA ASP A 94 22.87 -8.45 -12.29
C ASP A 94 22.63 -7.65 -11.00
N ARG A 95 21.77 -6.62 -11.03
CA ARG A 95 21.37 -5.89 -9.83
C ARG A 95 20.74 -6.84 -8.82
N ILE A 96 21.25 -6.82 -7.59
CA ILE A 96 20.70 -7.62 -6.49
C ILE A 96 19.39 -7.00 -5.98
N LEU A 97 18.42 -7.87 -5.78
CA LEU A 97 17.11 -7.64 -5.18
C LEU A 97 17.01 -8.42 -3.87
N CYS A 98 16.35 -7.84 -2.88
CA CYS A 98 15.95 -8.53 -1.65
C CYS A 98 14.48 -8.96 -1.80
N VAL A 99 14.23 -10.26 -1.84
CA VAL A 99 12.91 -10.83 -2.13
C VAL A 99 12.48 -11.71 -0.97
N GLY A 100 11.31 -11.44 -0.39
CA GLY A 100 10.78 -12.21 0.73
C GLY A 100 10.19 -13.55 0.26
N ASP A 101 10.52 -14.65 0.93
CA ASP A 101 9.86 -15.93 0.72
C ASP A 101 8.64 -16.06 1.65
N CYS A 102 7.44 -15.90 1.08
CA CYS A 102 6.18 -15.92 1.81
C CYS A 102 5.71 -17.33 2.20
N SER A 103 6.42 -18.39 1.79
CA SER A 103 6.12 -19.76 2.22
C SER A 103 6.63 -20.08 3.63
N ARG A 104 7.48 -19.20 4.19
CA ARG A 104 8.16 -19.40 5.47
C ARG A 104 8.02 -18.16 6.35
N LEU A 105 8.01 -18.37 7.66
CA LEU A 105 8.11 -17.30 8.66
C LEU A 105 9.30 -17.62 9.58
N GLU A 106 10.29 -16.74 9.60
CA GLU A 106 11.46 -16.81 10.47
C GLU A 106 11.54 -15.52 11.30
N PHE A 107 11.64 -15.65 12.62
CA PHE A 107 11.69 -14.50 13.53
C PHE A 107 10.58 -13.47 13.29
N ASP A 108 9.35 -13.96 13.09
CA ASP A 108 8.16 -13.14 12.86
C ASP A 108 8.14 -12.35 11.52
N ALA A 109 9.06 -12.65 10.59
CA ALA A 109 9.13 -12.04 9.27
C ALA A 109 9.31 -13.09 8.14
N HIS A 110 9.07 -12.68 6.90
CA HIS A 110 9.46 -13.49 5.73
C HIS A 110 10.99 -13.43 5.56
N PRO A 111 11.69 -14.57 5.48
CA PRO A 111 13.12 -14.55 5.22
C PRO A 111 13.40 -13.91 3.86
N SER A 112 14.37 -12.99 3.83
CA SER A 112 14.79 -12.31 2.60
C SER A 112 15.84 -13.15 1.88
N ILE A 113 15.61 -13.37 0.59
CA ILE A 113 16.53 -14.04 -0.33
C ILE A 113 17.11 -12.98 -1.26
N GLU A 114 18.43 -12.98 -1.41
CA GLU A 114 19.08 -12.18 -2.43
C GLU A 114 19.02 -12.90 -3.78
N MET A 115 18.56 -12.20 -4.81
CA MET A 115 18.60 -12.70 -6.19
C MET A 115 18.82 -11.57 -7.18
N THR A 116 19.38 -11.87 -8.35
CA THR A 116 19.55 -10.85 -9.38
C THR A 116 18.21 -10.50 -10.03
N VAL A 117 18.13 -9.35 -10.71
CA VAL A 117 16.99 -9.01 -11.58
C VAL A 117 16.74 -10.11 -12.62
N ALA A 118 17.79 -10.70 -13.20
CA ALA A 118 17.66 -11.83 -14.13
C ALA A 118 17.03 -13.07 -13.49
N ASP A 119 17.42 -13.39 -12.26
CA ASP A 119 16.87 -14.53 -11.52
C ASP A 119 15.40 -14.29 -11.18
N TYR A 120 15.03 -13.07 -10.75
CA TYR A 120 13.64 -12.75 -10.42
C TYR A 120 12.73 -12.78 -11.67
N LEU A 121 13.22 -12.32 -12.81
CA LEU A 121 12.49 -12.40 -14.08
C LEU A 121 12.32 -13.85 -14.57
N THR A 122 13.33 -14.69 -14.31
CA THR A 122 13.26 -16.14 -14.55
C THR A 122 12.21 -16.78 -13.65
N TYR A 123 12.26 -16.50 -12.34
CA TYR A 123 11.25 -16.94 -11.38
C TYR A 123 9.84 -16.52 -11.81
N TRP A 124 9.65 -15.25 -12.16
CA TRP A 124 8.34 -14.74 -12.56
C TRP A 124 7.77 -15.52 -13.74
N ARG A 125 8.58 -15.75 -14.79
CA ARG A 125 8.17 -16.55 -15.94
C ARG A 125 7.83 -17.99 -15.55
N ASP A 126 8.70 -18.62 -14.77
CA ASP A 126 8.59 -20.04 -14.42
C ASP A 126 7.41 -20.29 -13.46
N PHE A 127 7.06 -19.32 -12.61
CA PHE A 127 5.86 -19.32 -11.76
C PHE A 127 4.59 -19.33 -12.61
N HIS A 128 4.51 -18.46 -13.62
CA HIS A 128 3.36 -18.40 -14.53
C HIS A 128 3.26 -19.62 -15.45
N GLN A 129 4.37 -20.32 -15.69
CA GLN A 129 4.37 -21.60 -16.41
C GLN A 129 4.02 -22.80 -15.51
N GLY A 130 3.82 -22.58 -14.20
CA GLY A 130 3.54 -23.64 -13.23
C GLY A 130 4.75 -24.55 -12.94
N THR A 131 5.95 -24.14 -13.36
CA THR A 131 7.20 -24.89 -13.11
C THR A 131 7.92 -24.46 -11.84
N ASP A 132 7.49 -23.34 -11.24
CA ASP A 132 7.94 -22.85 -9.94
C ASP A 132 6.74 -22.58 -9.05
N ASP A 133 6.72 -23.14 -7.84
CA ASP A 133 5.62 -23.04 -6.88
C ASP A 133 5.94 -22.11 -5.70
N ARG A 134 7.12 -21.47 -5.71
CA ARG A 134 7.53 -20.57 -4.63
C ARG A 134 6.69 -19.30 -4.64
N THR A 135 6.34 -18.82 -3.44
CA THR A 135 5.59 -17.58 -3.23
C THR A 135 6.55 -16.46 -2.87
N LEU A 136 7.20 -15.85 -3.86
CA LEU A 136 8.22 -14.84 -3.64
C LEU A 136 7.65 -13.42 -3.79
N TYR A 137 7.97 -12.55 -2.84
CA TYR A 137 7.45 -11.20 -2.78
C TYR A 137 8.56 -10.15 -2.77
N LEU A 138 8.70 -9.41 -3.87
CA LEU A 138 9.53 -8.21 -3.91
C LEU A 138 8.79 -7.06 -3.25
N LYS A 139 8.86 -7.00 -1.92
CA LYS A 139 8.32 -5.93 -1.07
C LYS A 139 9.45 -5.05 -0.54
N ASP A 140 9.10 -3.87 -0.06
CA ASP A 140 10.07 -2.87 0.44
C ASP A 140 11.15 -2.50 -0.60
N TRP A 141 10.84 -2.65 -1.88
CA TRP A 141 11.79 -2.36 -2.94
C TRP A 141 11.88 -0.86 -3.15
N HIS A 142 13.02 -0.27 -2.79
CA HIS A 142 13.32 1.14 -3.00
C HIS A 142 13.62 1.47 -4.48
N TYR A 143 12.62 1.31 -5.33
CA TYR A 143 12.69 1.51 -6.77
C TYR A 143 13.24 2.90 -7.13
N PHE A 144 12.71 3.94 -6.48
CA PHE A 144 12.98 5.34 -6.81
C PHE A 144 14.32 5.86 -6.31
N LYS A 145 15.10 5.06 -5.55
CA LYS A 145 16.49 5.40 -5.20
C LYS A 145 17.44 5.24 -6.39
N ALA A 146 17.12 4.34 -7.32
CA ALA A 146 18.03 3.96 -8.41
C ALA A 146 17.65 4.57 -9.76
N THR A 147 16.55 5.34 -9.84
CA THR A 147 16.08 5.94 -11.09
C THR A 147 15.56 7.35 -10.87
N ASP A 148 15.82 8.22 -11.84
CA ASP A 148 15.29 9.59 -11.90
C ASP A 148 13.92 9.64 -12.62
N THR A 149 13.40 8.49 -13.08
CA THR A 149 12.11 8.43 -13.78
C THR A 149 10.96 8.47 -12.77
N GLU A 150 10.18 9.56 -12.79
CA GLU A 150 8.95 9.67 -12.00
C GLU A 150 7.78 8.99 -12.71
N TYR A 151 7.34 7.85 -12.18
CA TYR A 151 6.16 7.13 -12.66
C TYR A 151 4.84 7.63 -12.03
N TYR A 152 4.92 8.48 -11.02
CA TYR A 152 3.78 9.06 -10.32
C TYR A 152 4.19 10.40 -9.70
N GLN A 153 3.19 11.16 -9.28
CA GLN A 153 3.39 12.33 -8.41
C GLN A 153 2.69 12.06 -7.09
N VAL A 154 3.33 12.42 -5.98
CA VAL A 154 2.72 12.32 -4.65
C VAL A 154 1.43 13.17 -4.64
N PRO A 155 0.26 12.57 -4.37
CA PRO A 155 -0.99 13.31 -4.29
C PRO A 155 -0.92 14.45 -3.28
N THR A 156 -1.60 15.56 -3.57
CA THR A 156 -1.63 16.75 -2.70
C THR A 156 -2.13 16.43 -1.29
N LEU A 157 -2.90 15.37 -1.11
CA LEU A 157 -3.36 14.88 0.20
C LEU A 157 -2.22 14.43 1.13
N PHE A 158 -1.07 14.04 0.56
CA PHE A 158 0.05 13.43 1.28
C PHE A 158 1.32 14.29 1.25
N MET A 159 1.21 15.58 0.89
CA MET A 159 2.36 16.45 0.64
C MET A 159 3.14 16.90 1.88
N SER A 160 2.56 16.80 3.09
CA SER A 160 3.28 17.07 4.36
C SER A 160 3.93 15.75 4.80
N ASP A 161 5.11 15.49 4.24
CA ASP A 161 5.87 14.25 4.37
C ASP A 161 7.24 14.55 4.99
N TRP A 162 7.26 14.72 6.32
CA TRP A 162 8.49 15.13 7.02
C TRP A 162 9.60 14.11 6.88
N MET A 163 9.21 12.85 6.76
CA MET A 163 10.10 11.71 6.69
C MET A 163 10.89 11.73 5.39
N ASN A 164 10.23 11.65 4.23
CA ASN A 164 10.92 11.67 2.94
C ASN A 164 11.58 13.02 2.67
N GLU A 165 11.05 14.14 3.19
CA GLU A 165 11.75 15.44 3.14
C GLU A 165 13.12 15.40 3.83
N PHE A 166 13.20 14.79 5.01
CA PHE A 166 14.44 14.65 5.77
C PHE A 166 15.41 13.65 5.13
N TRP A 167 14.93 12.45 4.77
CA TRP A 167 15.78 11.42 4.17
C TRP A 167 16.38 11.85 2.83
N ARG A 168 15.69 12.71 2.07
CA ARG A 168 16.21 13.29 0.82
C ARG A 168 17.40 14.25 1.02
N ILE A 169 17.52 14.89 2.19
CA ILE A 169 18.61 15.85 2.46
C ILE A 169 19.77 15.27 3.26
N ARG A 170 19.69 13.98 3.63
CA ARG A 170 20.75 13.29 4.35
C ARG A 170 22.00 13.17 3.46
N PRO A 171 23.16 13.70 3.88
CA PRO A 171 24.39 13.61 3.09
C PRO A 171 25.05 12.22 3.18
N ASP A 172 24.88 11.55 4.32
CA ASP A 172 25.54 10.29 4.69
C ASP A 172 24.88 9.05 4.09
N VAL A 173 23.56 9.12 3.84
CA VAL A 173 22.80 8.00 3.31
C VAL A 173 21.81 8.49 2.27
N ARG A 174 21.79 7.83 1.11
CA ARG A 174 20.70 7.95 0.16
C ARG A 174 19.65 6.93 0.57
N ASP A 175 18.54 7.38 1.14
CA ASP A 175 17.40 6.52 1.47
C ASP A 175 16.05 7.18 1.17
N ASP A 176 15.00 6.36 1.08
CA ASP A 176 13.63 6.83 0.99
C ASP A 176 12.65 5.84 1.62
N PHE A 177 11.45 6.31 1.93
CA PHE A 177 10.35 5.48 2.43
C PHE A 177 9.26 5.40 1.37
N ARG A 178 9.70 5.07 0.16
CA ARG A 178 8.91 4.98 -1.06
C ARG A 178 9.19 3.65 -1.73
N PHE A 179 8.25 2.74 -1.62
CA PHE A 179 8.47 1.34 -1.95
C PHE A 179 7.59 0.91 -3.12
N VAL A 180 8.14 0.09 -3.99
CA VAL A 180 7.37 -0.72 -4.92
C VAL A 180 7.20 -2.11 -4.32
N TYR A 181 5.98 -2.61 -4.34
CA TYR A 181 5.63 -3.94 -3.89
C TYR A 181 5.11 -4.70 -5.11
N LEU A 182 5.87 -5.70 -5.54
CA LEU A 182 5.61 -6.54 -6.70
C LEU A 182 5.63 -7.99 -6.24
N GLY A 183 4.48 -8.66 -6.28
CA GLY A 183 4.38 -10.03 -5.83
C GLY A 183 3.41 -10.81 -6.68
N THR A 184 3.70 -12.09 -6.83
CA THR A 184 2.76 -13.01 -7.44
C THR A 184 1.53 -13.17 -6.56
N LYS A 185 0.43 -13.70 -7.11
CA LYS A 185 -0.75 -14.08 -6.32
C LYS A 185 -0.41 -14.87 -5.04
N GLY A 186 -1.18 -14.67 -3.97
CA GLY A 186 -0.98 -15.39 -2.71
C GLY A 186 0.17 -14.88 -1.83
N THR A 187 1.08 -14.06 -2.38
CA THR A 187 2.04 -13.30 -1.56
C THR A 187 1.31 -12.39 -0.57
N TRP A 188 1.91 -12.16 0.59
CA TRP A 188 1.24 -11.49 1.69
C TRP A 188 2.24 -10.75 2.58
N THR A 189 1.74 -9.89 3.45
CA THR A 189 2.53 -9.19 4.47
C THR A 189 1.96 -9.54 5.85
N PRO A 190 2.79 -9.97 6.82
CA PRO A 190 2.33 -10.33 8.15
C PRO A 190 1.59 -9.19 8.88
N LEU A 191 0.80 -9.54 9.89
CA LEU A 191 0.10 -8.58 10.74
C LEU A 191 1.11 -7.68 11.47
N HIS A 192 1.08 -6.38 11.20
CA HIS A 192 2.01 -5.40 11.77
C HIS A 192 1.38 -4.01 11.86
N ALA A 193 2.01 -3.11 12.61
CA ALA A 193 1.84 -1.67 12.41
C ALA A 193 3.09 -1.12 11.72
N ASP A 194 2.93 -0.06 10.94
CA ASP A 194 4.01 0.55 10.17
C ASP A 194 5.17 1.03 11.05
N VAL A 195 6.38 1.03 10.47
CA VAL A 195 7.61 1.52 11.11
C VAL A 195 7.42 2.94 11.63
N TYR A 196 8.08 3.23 12.75
CA TYR A 196 7.92 4.47 13.53
C TYR A 196 6.50 4.74 14.05
N HIS A 197 5.52 3.84 13.86
CA HIS A 197 4.10 4.20 13.91
C HIS A 197 3.80 5.41 13.00
N SER A 198 4.46 5.48 11.85
CA SER A 198 4.15 6.44 10.79
C SER A 198 2.73 6.21 10.23
N TYR A 199 2.30 7.10 9.35
CA TYR A 199 1.25 6.77 8.40
C TYR A 199 1.83 6.00 7.23
N SER A 200 0.96 5.29 6.50
CA SER A 200 1.26 4.88 5.14
C SER A 200 0.11 5.12 4.18
N TRP A 201 0.43 5.17 2.90
CA TRP A 201 -0.53 4.99 1.82
C TRP A 201 -0.03 3.90 0.89
N SER A 202 -0.96 3.07 0.43
CA SER A 202 -0.70 2.02 -0.56
C SER A 202 -1.54 2.29 -1.79
N ALA A 203 -0.91 2.65 -2.91
CA ALA A 203 -1.55 2.84 -4.20
C ALA A 203 -1.47 1.56 -5.02
N ASN A 204 -2.60 0.89 -5.21
CA ASN A 204 -2.65 -0.36 -5.95
C ASN A 204 -2.68 -0.08 -7.45
N ILE A 205 -1.68 -0.56 -8.18
CA ILE A 205 -1.54 -0.36 -9.63
C ILE A 205 -2.19 -1.51 -10.40
N SER A 206 -1.96 -2.74 -9.97
CA SER A 206 -2.55 -3.95 -10.55
C SER A 206 -2.84 -5.01 -9.47
N GLY A 207 -3.78 -5.91 -9.77
CA GLY A 207 -4.26 -6.95 -8.87
C GLY A 207 -5.25 -6.47 -7.81
N ILE A 208 -5.68 -7.37 -6.91
CA ILE A 208 -6.58 -7.06 -5.80
C ILE A 208 -5.89 -7.41 -4.48
N LYS A 209 -5.92 -6.51 -3.50
CA LYS A 209 -5.33 -6.74 -2.18
C LYS A 209 -6.42 -6.82 -1.12
N ARG A 210 -6.44 -7.89 -0.32
CA ARG A 210 -7.31 -7.97 0.85
C ARG A 210 -6.55 -7.51 2.08
N TRP A 211 -7.17 -6.60 2.82
CA TRP A 211 -6.64 -6.02 4.03
C TRP A 211 -7.51 -6.40 5.22
N TRP A 212 -6.87 -6.66 6.35
CA TRP A 212 -7.49 -6.64 7.67
C TRP A 212 -6.91 -5.47 8.45
N PHE A 213 -7.76 -4.73 9.15
CA PHE A 213 -7.39 -3.58 9.97
C PHE A 213 -7.91 -3.74 11.39
N PHE A 214 -7.04 -3.44 12.36
CA PHE A 214 -7.35 -3.42 13.79
C PHE A 214 -7.06 -2.02 14.31
N PRO A 215 -8.04 -1.37 14.99
CA PRO A 215 -7.76 -0.14 15.71
C PRO A 215 -6.62 -0.34 16.71
N PRO A 216 -5.76 0.68 16.96
CA PRO A 216 -4.63 0.55 17.87
C PRO A 216 -5.03 0.01 19.25
N GLY A 217 -4.38 -1.08 19.67
CA GLY A 217 -4.63 -1.79 20.92
C GLY A 217 -5.61 -2.95 20.79
N GLU A 218 -6.39 -3.03 19.73
CA GLU A 218 -7.36 -4.13 19.52
C GLU A 218 -6.65 -5.44 19.15
N GLU A 219 -5.50 -5.37 18.48
CA GLU A 219 -4.63 -6.51 18.17
C GLU A 219 -4.19 -7.25 19.44
N THR A 220 -4.16 -6.57 20.60
CA THR A 220 -3.79 -7.21 21.87
C THR A 220 -4.75 -8.31 22.28
N LYS A 221 -6.00 -8.28 21.80
CA LYS A 221 -6.99 -9.35 22.01
C LYS A 221 -6.67 -10.62 21.23
N LEU A 222 -5.86 -10.52 20.18
CA LEU A 222 -5.40 -11.67 19.40
C LEU A 222 -4.24 -12.40 20.08
N LYS A 223 -3.66 -11.84 21.16
CA LYS A 223 -2.46 -12.39 21.79
C LYS A 223 -2.66 -13.84 22.24
N ARG A 224 -1.76 -14.71 21.79
CA ARG A 224 -1.63 -16.09 22.26
C ARG A 224 -0.21 -16.26 22.81
N ASN A 225 -0.08 -16.81 24.02
CA ASN A 225 1.21 -16.94 24.71
C ASN A 225 2.00 -15.61 24.80
N GLY A 226 1.28 -14.50 25.02
CA GLY A 226 1.87 -13.17 25.15
C GLY A 226 2.23 -12.46 23.83
N ARG A 227 2.05 -13.11 22.67
CA ARG A 227 2.42 -12.54 21.36
C ARG A 227 1.20 -12.39 20.46
N VAL A 228 1.17 -11.28 19.71
CA VAL A 228 0.20 -11.08 18.64
C VAL A 228 0.58 -12.04 17.49
N PRO A 229 -0.36 -12.78 16.89
CA PRO A 229 -0.07 -13.66 15.77
C PRO A 229 0.31 -12.85 14.52
N ASN A 230 1.32 -13.30 13.79
CA ASN A 230 1.76 -12.65 12.55
C ASN A 230 0.88 -13.02 11.34
N ASP A 231 0.15 -14.15 11.41
CA ASP A 231 -0.79 -14.56 10.37
C ASP A 231 -2.19 -14.77 10.97
N ILE A 232 -3.14 -13.98 10.51
CA ILE A 232 -4.53 -14.04 10.96
C ILE A 232 -5.50 -14.65 9.93
N ARG A 233 -5.02 -15.05 8.75
CA ARG A 233 -5.89 -15.56 7.67
C ARG A 233 -6.74 -16.76 8.11
N ASN A 234 -6.21 -17.58 9.00
CA ASN A 234 -6.86 -18.79 9.52
C ASN A 234 -7.45 -18.62 10.94
N ILE A 235 -7.49 -17.38 11.46
CA ILE A 235 -8.06 -17.10 12.78
C ILE A 235 -9.52 -16.72 12.60
N GLN A 236 -10.41 -17.36 13.36
CA GLN A 236 -11.81 -16.97 13.40
C GLN A 236 -11.97 -15.67 14.19
N LEU A 237 -12.22 -14.56 13.47
CA LEU A 237 -12.38 -13.22 14.06
C LEU A 237 -13.85 -12.88 14.39
N ASP A 238 -14.82 -13.52 13.72
CA ASP A 238 -16.26 -13.22 13.79
C ASP A 238 -16.98 -13.73 15.07
N ASN A 239 -16.26 -13.90 16.18
CA ASN A 239 -16.90 -14.31 17.44
C ASN A 239 -17.60 -13.17 18.19
N GLY A 240 -17.51 -11.92 17.68
CA GLY A 240 -18.15 -10.73 18.24
C GLY A 240 -17.31 -9.94 19.25
N ASP A 241 -16.12 -10.44 19.64
CA ASP A 241 -15.28 -9.82 20.67
C ASP A 241 -14.15 -8.93 20.12
N ILE A 242 -13.88 -9.04 18.82
CA ILE A 242 -12.76 -8.40 18.12
C ILE A 242 -13.29 -7.40 17.09
N ASN A 243 -12.92 -6.14 17.25
CA ASN A 243 -13.23 -5.10 16.27
C ASN A 243 -12.19 -5.08 15.17
N TYR A 244 -12.55 -5.54 13.97
CA TYR A 244 -11.68 -5.44 12.81
C TYR A 244 -12.47 -5.00 11.58
N VAL A 245 -11.77 -4.44 10.60
CA VAL A 245 -12.32 -4.15 9.28
C VAL A 245 -11.60 -5.01 8.26
N GLN A 246 -12.35 -5.60 7.32
CA GLN A 246 -11.79 -6.22 6.14
C GLN A 246 -12.20 -5.44 4.89
N ILE A 247 -11.25 -5.15 4.01
CA ILE A 247 -11.53 -4.51 2.71
C ILE A 247 -10.78 -5.22 1.59
N ASP A 248 -11.33 -5.16 0.38
CA ASP A 248 -10.64 -5.52 -0.85
C ASP A 248 -10.32 -4.21 -1.61
N GLN A 249 -9.02 -3.98 -1.85
CA GLN A 249 -8.50 -2.84 -2.59
C GLN A 249 -8.28 -3.25 -4.05
N HIS A 250 -8.90 -2.50 -4.95
CA HIS A 250 -8.86 -2.71 -6.40
C HIS A 250 -7.82 -1.83 -7.09
N PRO A 251 -7.47 -2.12 -8.37
CA PRO A 251 -6.56 -1.28 -9.15
C PRO A 251 -6.98 0.19 -9.19
N GLY A 252 -6.00 1.08 -9.09
CA GLY A 252 -6.13 2.53 -9.03
C GLY A 252 -6.50 3.10 -7.66
N GLN A 253 -6.97 2.29 -6.70
CA GLN A 253 -7.35 2.77 -5.38
C GLN A 253 -6.14 2.98 -4.47
N VAL A 254 -6.25 3.94 -3.54
CA VAL A 254 -5.23 4.20 -2.52
C VAL A 254 -5.80 3.96 -1.13
N VAL A 255 -5.19 3.07 -0.35
CA VAL A 255 -5.52 2.87 1.06
C VAL A 255 -4.66 3.80 1.90
N PHE A 256 -5.26 4.51 2.87
CA PHE A 256 -4.56 5.27 3.90
C PHE A 256 -4.58 4.50 5.21
N VAL A 257 -3.39 4.20 5.75
CA VAL A 257 -3.16 3.51 7.01
C VAL A 257 -2.72 4.53 8.06
N PRO A 258 -3.51 4.76 9.12
CA PRO A 258 -3.13 5.67 10.20
C PRO A 258 -2.17 5.03 11.21
N SER A 259 -1.58 5.87 12.07
CA SER A 259 -0.58 5.48 13.04
C SER A 259 -1.09 4.42 14.02
N GLY A 260 -0.29 3.36 14.18
CA GLY A 260 -0.56 2.26 15.12
C GLY A 260 -1.70 1.33 14.72
N TRP A 261 -2.30 1.49 13.54
CA TRP A 261 -3.30 0.54 13.05
C TRP A 261 -2.60 -0.73 12.59
N TYR A 262 -2.85 -1.82 13.33
CA TYR A 262 -2.35 -3.14 12.93
C TYR A 262 -3.11 -3.61 11.70
N HIS A 263 -2.37 -4.11 10.71
CA HIS A 263 -2.93 -4.58 9.47
C HIS A 263 -2.15 -5.73 8.85
N GLN A 264 -2.88 -6.61 8.17
CA GLN A 264 -2.35 -7.72 7.39
C GLN A 264 -2.89 -7.60 5.97
N VAL A 265 -2.05 -7.92 4.97
CA VAL A 265 -2.41 -7.78 3.55
C VAL A 265 -2.10 -9.07 2.81
N VAL A 266 -3.02 -9.49 1.94
CA VAL A 266 -2.78 -10.60 1.00
C VAL A 266 -3.12 -10.16 -0.42
N ASN A 267 -2.26 -10.51 -1.36
CA ASN A 267 -2.48 -10.35 -2.79
C ASN A 267 -3.45 -11.46 -3.24
N LEU A 268 -4.70 -11.07 -3.49
CA LEU A 268 -5.79 -12.01 -3.75
C LEU A 268 -5.65 -12.68 -5.11
N ILE A 269 -6.15 -13.91 -5.13
CA ILE A 269 -6.54 -14.61 -6.34
C ILE A 269 -7.98 -14.18 -6.65
N PRO A 270 -8.23 -13.51 -7.80
CA PRO A 270 -9.55 -12.96 -8.11
C PRO A 270 -10.58 -14.09 -8.26
N TRP A 271 -11.77 -13.88 -7.69
CA TRP A 271 -12.92 -14.74 -7.96
C TRP A 271 -13.28 -14.69 -9.45
N PRO A 272 -13.64 -15.82 -10.08
CA PRO A 272 -14.17 -15.81 -11.43
C PRO A 272 -15.39 -14.89 -11.51
N GLN A 273 -15.55 -14.20 -12.64
CA GLN A 273 -16.72 -13.35 -12.85
C GLN A 273 -18.01 -14.20 -12.85
N PRO A 274 -19.17 -13.60 -12.51
CA PRO A 274 -20.43 -14.32 -12.60
C PRO A 274 -20.67 -14.96 -13.97
N PHE A 275 -20.88 -16.27 -14.00
CA PHE A 275 -21.08 -17.06 -15.21
C PHE A 275 -22.54 -17.00 -15.68
N GLU A 276 -22.72 -16.46 -16.88
CA GLU A 276 -24.01 -16.40 -17.58
C GLU A 276 -24.14 -17.51 -18.63
N ASP A 277 -23.18 -17.58 -19.55
CA ASP A 277 -23.11 -18.56 -20.65
C ASP A 277 -21.66 -18.62 -21.18
N GLY A 278 -21.22 -19.74 -21.75
CA GLY A 278 -19.82 -19.92 -22.20
C GLY A 278 -19.33 -21.37 -22.12
N ASP A 279 -18.00 -21.56 -22.12
CA ASP A 279 -17.39 -22.85 -21.79
C ASP A 279 -17.50 -23.06 -20.26
N VAL A 280 -18.50 -23.84 -19.86
CA VAL A 280 -18.76 -24.12 -18.46
C VAL A 280 -17.67 -25.00 -17.83
N ARG A 281 -16.94 -25.80 -18.61
CA ARG A 281 -15.93 -26.72 -18.06
C ARG A 281 -14.71 -25.95 -17.58
N THR A 282 -14.19 -25.08 -18.44
CA THR A 282 -13.05 -24.20 -18.10
C THR A 282 -13.42 -23.30 -16.91
N PHE A 283 -14.58 -22.64 -16.95
CA PHE A 283 -15.06 -21.82 -15.82
C PHE A 283 -15.08 -22.57 -14.47
N LEU A 284 -15.48 -23.85 -14.49
CA LEU A 284 -15.53 -24.67 -13.27
C LEU A 284 -14.14 -25.11 -12.79
N GLU A 285 -13.19 -25.30 -13.71
CA GLU A 285 -11.79 -25.57 -13.39
C GLU A 285 -11.15 -24.34 -12.73
N ASP A 286 -11.31 -23.16 -13.30
CA ASP A 286 -10.79 -21.91 -12.71
C ASP A 286 -11.42 -21.63 -11.36
N PHE A 287 -12.74 -21.83 -11.26
CA PHE A 287 -13.43 -21.68 -10.00
C PHE A 287 -12.87 -22.62 -8.94
N GLU A 288 -12.54 -23.86 -9.31
CA GLU A 288 -11.97 -24.83 -8.39
C GLU A 288 -10.58 -24.39 -7.90
N GLU A 289 -9.72 -23.90 -8.81
CA GLU A 289 -8.41 -23.35 -8.44
C GLU A 289 -8.53 -22.15 -7.50
N VAL A 290 -9.43 -21.21 -7.81
CA VAL A 290 -9.68 -20.03 -6.98
C VAL A 290 -10.30 -20.42 -5.64
N ALA A 291 -11.21 -21.39 -5.62
CA ALA A 291 -11.84 -21.88 -4.40
C ALA A 291 -10.81 -22.57 -3.49
N GLU A 292 -9.90 -23.36 -4.05
CA GLU A 292 -8.80 -24.00 -3.30
C GLU A 292 -7.82 -22.97 -2.76
N ALA A 293 -7.43 -22.00 -3.58
CA ALA A 293 -6.62 -20.87 -3.17
C ALA A 293 -7.29 -19.97 -2.11
N ALA A 294 -8.62 -19.90 -2.13
CA ALA A 294 -9.44 -19.25 -1.12
C ALA A 294 -9.79 -20.19 0.06
N TRP A 295 -9.16 -21.37 0.13
CA TRP A 295 -9.27 -22.35 1.21
C TRP A 295 -10.70 -22.90 1.42
N LEU A 296 -11.51 -22.94 0.36
CA LEU A 296 -12.80 -23.64 0.33
C LEU A 296 -12.57 -25.13 0.05
N GLU A 297 -12.02 -25.85 1.02
CA GLU A 297 -11.67 -27.28 0.86
C GLU A 297 -12.90 -28.21 0.87
N THR A 298 -14.05 -27.75 1.38
CA THR A 298 -15.26 -28.57 1.45
C THR A 298 -16.14 -28.37 0.23
N ASP A 299 -16.70 -29.47 -0.30
CA ASP A 299 -17.71 -29.42 -1.38
C ASP A 299 -18.87 -28.47 -1.03
N ARG A 300 -19.28 -28.44 0.24
CA ARG A 300 -20.35 -27.54 0.70
C ARG A 300 -19.95 -26.06 0.55
N GLY A 301 -18.70 -25.72 0.85
CA GLY A 301 -18.14 -24.38 0.67
C GLY A 301 -18.03 -24.00 -0.81
N LYS A 302 -17.39 -24.87 -1.62
CA LYS A 302 -17.28 -24.72 -3.09
C LYS A 302 -18.65 -24.48 -3.72
N LEU A 303 -19.66 -25.30 -3.40
CA LEU A 303 -21.02 -25.16 -3.96
C LEU A 303 -21.79 -23.93 -3.48
N ALA A 304 -21.50 -23.40 -2.28
CA ALA A 304 -22.12 -22.18 -1.79
C ALA A 304 -21.58 -20.95 -2.54
N ALA A 305 -20.26 -20.89 -2.76
CA ALA A 305 -19.61 -19.84 -3.52
C ALA A 305 -19.93 -19.91 -5.03
N LEU A 306 -19.91 -21.11 -5.62
CA LEU A 306 -20.27 -21.29 -7.04
C LEU A 306 -21.67 -20.73 -7.33
N LYS A 307 -22.64 -20.99 -6.45
CA LYS A 307 -24.02 -20.52 -6.60
C LYS A 307 -24.16 -18.99 -6.65
N THR A 308 -23.26 -18.22 -6.03
CA THR A 308 -23.32 -16.75 -6.10
C THR A 308 -22.78 -16.22 -7.42
N LEU A 309 -21.98 -17.03 -8.13
CA LEU A 309 -21.40 -16.67 -9.42
C LEU A 309 -22.27 -17.14 -10.60
N LEU A 310 -23.06 -18.21 -10.47
CA LEU A 310 -23.94 -18.64 -11.55
C LEU A 310 -25.15 -17.70 -11.73
N LYS A 311 -25.50 -17.41 -12.99
CA LYS A 311 -26.74 -16.73 -13.37
C LYS A 311 -27.66 -17.62 -14.20
N ASP A 312 -28.91 -17.18 -14.33
CA ASP A 312 -29.93 -17.72 -15.23
C ASP A 312 -29.99 -19.26 -15.30
N ARG A 313 -29.76 -19.82 -16.49
CA ARG A 313 -29.87 -21.26 -16.78
C ARG A 313 -28.90 -22.08 -15.93
N ALA A 314 -27.65 -21.63 -15.77
CA ALA A 314 -26.65 -22.28 -14.94
C ALA A 314 -27.10 -22.38 -13.47
N LYS A 315 -27.61 -21.26 -12.94
CA LYS A 315 -28.10 -21.19 -11.56
C LYS A 315 -29.32 -22.08 -11.34
N ALA A 316 -30.27 -22.06 -12.29
CA ALA A 316 -31.47 -22.88 -12.23
C ALA A 316 -31.14 -24.38 -12.24
N ALA A 317 -30.16 -24.80 -13.04
CA ALA A 317 -29.69 -26.18 -13.13
C ALA A 317 -29.12 -26.67 -11.80
N LEU A 318 -28.22 -25.88 -11.21
CA LEU A 318 -27.61 -26.20 -9.92
C LEU A 318 -28.66 -26.25 -8.80
N ASP A 319 -29.61 -25.31 -8.79
CA ASP A 319 -30.68 -25.28 -7.79
C ASP A 319 -31.68 -26.44 -7.92
N ALA A 320 -31.94 -26.91 -9.14
CA ALA A 320 -32.78 -28.08 -9.36
C ALA A 320 -32.09 -29.37 -8.88
N ALA A 321 -30.80 -29.55 -9.18
CA ALA A 321 -30.05 -30.72 -8.75
C ALA A 321 -29.89 -30.83 -7.22
N ARG A 322 -29.83 -29.69 -6.52
CA ARG A 322 -29.76 -29.64 -5.05
C ARG A 322 -31.05 -30.02 -4.32
N LYS A 323 -32.20 -30.13 -5.02
CA LYS A 323 -33.50 -30.52 -4.43
C LYS A 323 -33.70 -32.04 -4.31
N GLY A 324 -32.74 -32.85 -4.78
CA GLY A 324 -32.79 -34.31 -4.68
C GLY A 324 -32.51 -34.85 -3.26
N PRO A 325 -32.80 -36.14 -3.00
CA PRO A 325 -32.62 -36.77 -1.68
C PRO A 325 -31.16 -37.04 -1.29
N ARG A 326 -30.18 -36.86 -2.20
CA ARG A 326 -28.74 -37.04 -1.94
C ARG A 326 -28.04 -35.69 -1.79
N LYS A 327 -27.07 -35.63 -0.87
CA LYS A 327 -26.17 -34.49 -0.71
C LYS A 327 -25.29 -34.38 -1.96
N MET A 328 -25.36 -33.24 -2.64
CA MET A 328 -24.59 -32.96 -3.84
C MET A 328 -23.13 -32.68 -3.47
N ASP A 329 -22.21 -33.39 -4.13
CA ASP A 329 -20.77 -33.16 -4.05
C ASP A 329 -20.28 -32.32 -5.23
N TRP A 330 -19.02 -31.90 -5.19
CA TRP A 330 -18.44 -31.02 -6.20
C TRP A 330 -18.42 -31.67 -7.59
N ALA A 331 -18.03 -32.95 -7.67
CA ALA A 331 -17.97 -33.70 -8.93
C ALA A 331 -19.35 -33.79 -9.60
N ALA A 332 -20.40 -34.10 -8.83
CA ALA A 332 -21.77 -34.15 -9.34
C ALA A 332 -22.24 -32.78 -9.85
N ALA A 333 -21.79 -31.68 -9.23
CA ALA A 333 -22.14 -30.34 -9.70
C ALA A 333 -21.48 -29.96 -11.03
N LYS A 334 -20.22 -30.33 -11.22
CA LYS A 334 -19.54 -30.14 -12.51
C LYS A 334 -20.27 -30.86 -13.63
N GLU A 335 -20.68 -32.11 -13.40
CA GLU A 335 -21.41 -32.90 -14.38
C GLU A 335 -22.82 -32.36 -14.67
N VAL A 336 -23.56 -31.91 -13.65
CA VAL A 336 -24.89 -31.31 -13.85
C VAL A 336 -24.80 -30.05 -14.71
N LEU A 337 -23.85 -29.16 -14.41
CA LEU A 337 -23.70 -27.91 -15.14
C LEU A 337 -23.18 -28.14 -16.56
N ALA A 338 -22.24 -29.05 -16.74
CA ALA A 338 -21.80 -29.46 -18.07
C ALA A 338 -22.94 -30.10 -18.88
N ALA A 339 -23.70 -31.03 -18.31
CA ALA A 339 -24.81 -31.67 -19.00
C ALA A 339 -25.91 -30.68 -19.41
N GLU A 340 -26.16 -29.66 -18.58
CA GLU A 340 -27.15 -28.64 -18.88
C GLU A 340 -26.66 -27.62 -19.90
N LEU A 341 -25.41 -27.17 -19.85
CA LEU A 341 -24.93 -25.98 -20.60
C LEU A 341 -24.06 -26.30 -21.83
N ASP A 342 -23.60 -27.56 -21.95
CA ASP A 342 -22.79 -28.08 -23.04
C ASP A 342 -23.58 -29.14 -23.86
N THR A 343 -24.82 -28.81 -24.23
CA THR A 343 -25.67 -29.72 -25.02
C THR A 343 -25.31 -29.69 -26.50
N PRO A 344 -25.69 -30.72 -27.29
CA PRO A 344 -25.51 -30.69 -28.74
C PRO A 344 -26.12 -29.45 -29.42
N VAL A 345 -27.20 -28.90 -28.86
CA VAL A 345 -27.84 -27.68 -29.38
C VAL A 345 -26.96 -26.46 -29.13
N ASP A 346 -26.36 -26.33 -27.94
CA ASP A 346 -25.44 -25.24 -27.61
C ASP A 346 -24.17 -25.31 -28.48
N ARG A 347 -23.64 -26.51 -28.70
CA ARG A 347 -22.48 -26.73 -29.59
C ARG A 347 -22.81 -26.38 -31.04
N GLN A 348 -24.02 -26.72 -31.50
CA GLN A 348 -24.50 -26.34 -32.84
C GLN A 348 -24.68 -24.83 -32.97
N GLU A 349 -25.22 -24.16 -31.96
CA GLU A 349 -25.37 -22.70 -31.94
C GLU A 349 -24.02 -22.00 -31.88
N ALA A 350 -23.07 -22.49 -31.08
CA ALA A 350 -21.69 -22.01 -31.05
C ALA A 350 -21.02 -22.17 -32.43
N MET A 351 -21.19 -23.33 -33.08
CA MET A 351 -20.70 -23.56 -34.44
C MET A 351 -21.35 -22.63 -35.46
N ARG A 352 -22.66 -22.36 -35.32
CA ARG A 352 -23.38 -21.44 -36.19
C ARG A 352 -22.82 -20.04 -36.04
N ARG A 353 -22.67 -19.56 -34.80
CA ARG A 353 -22.09 -18.25 -34.49
C ARG A 353 -20.65 -18.14 -35.00
N PHE A 354 -19.83 -19.17 -34.80
CA PHE A 354 -18.46 -19.25 -35.32
C PHE A 354 -18.44 -19.00 -36.82
N LYS A 355 -19.22 -19.76 -37.60
CA LYS A 355 -19.29 -19.65 -39.06
C LYS A 355 -19.82 -18.30 -39.55
N THR A 356 -20.75 -17.70 -38.83
CA THR A 356 -21.38 -16.43 -39.22
C THR A 356 -20.69 -15.19 -38.67
N ALA A 357 -19.68 -15.35 -37.81
CA ALA A 357 -18.98 -14.25 -37.17
C ALA A 357 -18.31 -13.36 -38.22
N ARG A 358 -18.51 -12.04 -38.08
CA ARG A 358 -17.91 -11.00 -38.91
C ARG A 358 -17.41 -9.90 -38.00
N MET A 359 -16.22 -9.38 -38.29
CA MET A 359 -15.64 -8.30 -37.51
C MET A 359 -16.38 -7.00 -37.81
N ALA A 360 -16.86 -6.31 -36.77
CA ALA A 360 -17.53 -5.03 -36.93
C ALA A 360 -16.52 -3.93 -37.32
N PRO A 361 -16.95 -2.89 -38.07
CA PRO A 361 -16.06 -1.80 -38.46
C PRO A 361 -15.45 -1.09 -37.24
N GLY A 362 -14.12 -1.01 -37.17
CA GLY A 362 -13.39 -0.39 -36.05
C GLY A 362 -13.21 -1.28 -34.81
N SER A 363 -13.64 -2.54 -34.85
CA SER A 363 -13.37 -3.52 -33.79
C SER A 363 -11.96 -4.09 -33.85
N ASP A 364 -11.41 -4.44 -32.69
CA ASP A 364 -10.08 -5.04 -32.54
C ASP A 364 -10.07 -6.49 -33.11
N PRO A 365 -9.17 -6.80 -34.07
CA PRO A 365 -9.07 -8.14 -34.66
C PRO A 365 -8.72 -9.24 -33.67
N THR A 366 -7.97 -8.92 -32.61
CA THR A 366 -7.55 -9.89 -31.60
C THR A 366 -8.71 -10.28 -30.69
N VAL A 367 -9.57 -9.31 -30.36
CA VAL A 367 -10.86 -9.57 -29.68
C VAL A 367 -11.78 -10.42 -30.55
N PHE A 368 -11.81 -10.17 -31.86
CA PHE A 368 -12.58 -10.99 -32.79
C PHE A 368 -12.04 -12.43 -32.88
N PHE A 369 -10.71 -12.61 -32.92
CA PHE A 369 -10.07 -13.92 -32.93
C PHE A 369 -10.34 -14.72 -31.64
N ALA A 370 -10.23 -14.09 -30.47
CA ALA A 370 -10.54 -14.73 -29.20
C ALA A 370 -12.00 -15.17 -29.12
N GLY A 371 -12.93 -14.36 -29.63
CA GLY A 371 -14.34 -14.73 -29.77
C GLY A 371 -14.54 -15.93 -30.70
N LEU A 372 -13.79 -16.02 -31.80
CA LEU A 372 -13.80 -17.19 -32.69
C LEU A 372 -13.25 -18.44 -31.99
N GLN A 373 -12.18 -18.31 -31.21
CA GLN A 373 -11.58 -19.40 -30.46
C GLN A 373 -12.55 -19.97 -29.42
N GLN A 374 -13.15 -19.13 -28.59
CA GLN A 374 -14.17 -19.56 -27.62
C GLN A 374 -15.36 -20.26 -28.29
N LEU A 375 -15.84 -19.72 -29.42
CA LEU A 375 -16.94 -20.33 -30.17
C LEU A 375 -16.54 -21.69 -30.77
N LEU A 376 -15.31 -21.85 -31.24
CA LEU A 376 -14.82 -23.10 -31.80
C LEU A 376 -14.56 -24.16 -30.73
N ASP A 377 -13.94 -23.78 -29.61
CA ASP A 377 -13.67 -24.68 -28.50
C ASP A 377 -14.97 -25.20 -27.89
N ARG A 378 -15.97 -24.33 -27.75
CA ARG A 378 -17.33 -24.74 -27.36
C ARG A 378 -17.99 -25.65 -28.41
N ALA A 379 -17.81 -25.36 -29.69
CA ALA A 379 -18.45 -26.13 -30.76
C ALA A 379 -17.83 -27.53 -30.94
N LEU A 380 -16.51 -27.65 -30.76
CA LEU A 380 -15.73 -28.86 -31.01
C LEU A 380 -14.65 -29.05 -29.93
N PRO A 381 -15.03 -29.40 -28.68
CA PRO A 381 -14.10 -29.47 -27.55
C PRO A 381 -13.00 -30.53 -27.71
N THR A 382 -13.26 -31.58 -28.50
CA THR A 382 -12.30 -32.67 -28.75
C THR A 382 -11.47 -32.49 -30.01
N LEU A 383 -11.47 -31.29 -30.62
CA LEU A 383 -10.76 -31.02 -31.87
C LEU A 383 -9.24 -30.98 -31.64
N GLY A 384 -8.49 -31.72 -32.46
CA GLY A 384 -7.02 -31.74 -32.38
C GLY A 384 -6.40 -30.39 -32.76
N GLY A 385 -5.23 -30.07 -32.17
CA GLY A 385 -4.59 -28.75 -32.29
C GLY A 385 -4.32 -28.27 -33.74
N VAL A 386 -3.95 -29.18 -34.65
CA VAL A 386 -3.70 -28.85 -36.07
C VAL A 386 -5.00 -28.44 -36.78
N SER A 387 -6.08 -29.21 -36.59
CA SER A 387 -7.39 -28.93 -37.18
C SER A 387 -8.07 -27.71 -36.56
N ARG A 388 -7.84 -27.48 -35.25
CA ARG A 388 -8.28 -26.28 -34.53
C ARG A 388 -7.67 -25.02 -35.13
N HIS A 389 -6.33 -25.00 -35.26
CA HIS A 389 -5.62 -23.86 -35.81
C HIS A 389 -6.08 -23.55 -37.25
N GLN A 390 -6.29 -24.58 -38.06
CA GLN A 390 -6.73 -24.40 -39.44
C GLN A 390 -8.14 -23.78 -39.52
N LEU A 391 -9.12 -24.32 -38.79
CA LEU A 391 -10.48 -23.79 -38.77
C LEU A 391 -10.55 -22.35 -38.23
N LEU A 392 -9.79 -22.04 -37.18
CA LEU A 392 -9.69 -20.68 -36.65
C LEU A 392 -9.12 -19.71 -37.66
N SER A 393 -8.00 -20.08 -38.29
CA SER A 393 -7.35 -19.25 -39.30
C SER A 393 -8.29 -18.97 -40.48
N ASP A 394 -8.96 -20.01 -41.00
CA ASP A 394 -9.84 -19.87 -42.15
C ASP A 394 -11.03 -18.94 -41.83
N GLN A 395 -11.68 -19.14 -40.69
CA GLN A 395 -12.82 -18.33 -40.28
C GLN A 395 -12.41 -16.89 -39.92
N PHE A 396 -11.24 -16.69 -39.32
CA PHE A 396 -10.71 -15.36 -39.03
C PHE A 396 -10.45 -14.57 -40.32
N VAL A 397 -9.82 -15.20 -41.31
CA VAL A 397 -9.58 -14.59 -42.63
C VAL A 397 -10.89 -14.28 -43.35
N GLU A 398 -11.88 -15.17 -43.31
CA GLU A 398 -13.21 -14.93 -43.90
C GLU A 398 -13.99 -13.82 -43.18
N GLY A 399 -13.74 -13.66 -41.87
CA GLY A 399 -14.41 -12.69 -41.01
C GLY A 399 -13.88 -11.25 -41.09
N VAL A 400 -12.71 -11.03 -41.70
CA VAL A 400 -12.02 -9.73 -41.81
C VAL A 400 -12.06 -9.20 -43.25
N GLN A 401 -12.29 -7.90 -43.46
CA GLN A 401 -12.49 -7.33 -44.81
C GLN A 401 -11.24 -7.43 -45.73
N PRO A 402 -11.41 -7.57 -47.07
CA PRO A 402 -10.33 -7.90 -48.02
C PRO A 402 -9.17 -6.88 -48.11
N ALA A 403 -9.38 -5.63 -47.70
CA ALA A 403 -8.37 -4.57 -47.81
C ALA A 403 -7.29 -4.62 -46.72
N LEU A 404 -7.52 -5.33 -45.61
CA LEU A 404 -6.62 -5.36 -44.44
C LEU A 404 -5.55 -6.48 -44.52
N GLY A 405 -5.68 -7.41 -45.47
CA GLY A 405 -4.83 -8.61 -45.60
C GLY A 405 -3.39 -8.34 -46.09
N ALA A 406 -3.13 -7.19 -46.71
CA ALA A 406 -1.78 -6.80 -47.15
C ALA A 406 -0.97 -6.08 -46.06
N GLN A 407 -1.65 -5.44 -45.08
CA GLN A 407 -1.01 -4.76 -43.95
C GLN A 407 -0.80 -5.67 -42.74
N LEU A 408 -1.64 -6.70 -42.56
CA LEU A 408 -1.53 -7.67 -41.45
C LEU A 408 -0.31 -8.61 -41.54
N ARG A 409 0.32 -8.75 -42.73
CA ARG A 409 1.62 -9.42 -42.85
C ARG A 409 2.79 -8.62 -42.27
N LEU A 410 2.57 -7.35 -41.94
CA LEU A 410 3.51 -6.48 -41.22
C LEU A 410 3.20 -6.40 -39.71
N ALA A 411 1.97 -6.71 -39.30
CA ALA A 411 1.51 -6.71 -37.90
C ALA A 411 1.79 -8.05 -37.21
N ARG A 412 3.06 -8.45 -37.23
CA ARG A 412 3.67 -9.45 -36.35
C ARG A 412 3.68 -8.97 -34.88
N ALA A 413 2.74 -8.11 -34.48
CA ALA A 413 2.71 -7.33 -33.26
C ALA A 413 1.24 -7.17 -32.84
N THR A 414 0.97 -7.23 -31.53
CA THR A 414 -0.33 -7.02 -30.84
C THR A 414 -1.07 -8.26 -30.31
N GLY A 415 -0.37 -9.38 -30.08
CA GLY A 415 -0.99 -10.55 -29.45
C GLY A 415 -1.75 -10.24 -28.14
N GLN A 416 -2.95 -10.81 -27.99
CA GLN A 416 -3.59 -11.26 -26.74
C GLN A 416 -5.04 -11.71 -26.92
N LEU A 417 -5.40 -12.90 -26.41
CA LEU A 417 -6.42 -13.07 -25.35
C LEU A 417 -6.69 -14.56 -25.05
N SER A 418 -6.39 -14.97 -23.81
CA SER A 418 -7.17 -15.95 -23.04
C SER A 418 -7.60 -15.27 -21.75
N VAL A 419 -8.86 -15.49 -21.36
CA VAL A 419 -9.42 -15.10 -20.07
C VAL A 419 -9.07 -16.25 -19.15
N GLU A 420 -8.12 -16.04 -18.24
CA GLU A 420 -7.80 -16.84 -17.06
C GLU A 420 -6.38 -16.43 -16.66
N GLU A 421 -6.21 -15.90 -15.44
CA GLU A 421 -4.99 -15.99 -14.61
C GLU A 421 -5.08 -14.94 -13.47
N LEU A 422 -5.55 -15.40 -12.30
CA LEU A 422 -4.71 -15.38 -11.10
C LEU A 422 -3.85 -14.10 -10.91
N THR A 423 -4.47 -12.94 -10.66
CA THR A 423 -3.78 -11.63 -10.78
C THR A 423 -2.70 -11.40 -9.74
N ASP A 424 -1.47 -11.26 -10.22
CA ASP A 424 -0.36 -10.68 -9.46
C ASP A 424 -0.67 -9.25 -9.03
N CYS A 425 0.03 -8.79 -8.00
CA CYS A 425 -0.21 -7.47 -7.44
C CYS A 425 1.02 -6.58 -7.55
N LEU A 426 0.75 -5.33 -7.95
CA LEU A 426 1.74 -4.26 -8.02
C LEU A 426 1.20 -3.04 -7.29
N SER A 427 1.98 -2.46 -6.39
CA SER A 427 1.60 -1.24 -5.68
C SER A 427 2.79 -0.34 -5.39
N ILE A 428 2.52 0.97 -5.30
CA ILE A 428 3.46 1.98 -4.81
C ILE A 428 3.02 2.34 -3.39
N ASN A 429 3.95 2.32 -2.43
CA ASN A 429 3.67 2.47 -1.02
C ASN A 429 4.59 3.53 -0.43
N HIS A 430 4.06 4.40 0.42
CA HIS A 430 4.87 5.36 1.16
C HIS A 430 4.60 5.25 2.64
N ASN A 431 5.64 5.42 3.44
CA ASN A 431 5.52 5.76 4.85
C ASN A 431 5.87 7.24 5.04
N TRP A 432 5.08 7.94 5.84
CA TRP A 432 5.39 9.30 6.28
C TRP A 432 4.75 9.65 7.60
N PHE A 433 5.21 10.72 8.23
CA PHE A 433 4.52 11.35 9.34
C PHE A 433 4.59 12.86 9.23
N ASN A 434 3.75 13.54 10.01
CA ASN A 434 3.70 15.00 10.10
C ASN A 434 3.17 15.47 11.45
N ALA A 435 2.75 16.73 11.52
CA ALA A 435 2.23 17.35 12.73
C ALA A 435 1.09 16.58 13.41
N THR A 436 0.30 15.84 12.63
CA THR A 436 -0.87 15.14 13.16
C THR A 436 -0.53 13.87 13.95
N ASN A 437 0.62 13.25 13.69
CA ASN A 437 1.02 11.99 14.32
C ASN A 437 2.45 11.97 14.88
N VAL A 438 3.22 13.05 14.81
CA VAL A 438 4.59 13.13 15.38
C VAL A 438 4.68 12.65 16.84
N ASN A 439 3.64 12.87 17.65
CA ASN A 439 3.61 12.39 19.04
C ASN A 439 3.52 10.86 19.15
N TRP A 440 2.83 10.20 18.22
CA TRP A 440 2.78 8.73 18.14
C TRP A 440 4.15 8.16 17.81
N VAL A 441 4.87 8.83 16.89
CA VAL A 441 6.24 8.46 16.53
C VAL A 441 7.17 8.56 17.73
N TRP A 442 7.15 9.71 18.43
CA TRP A 442 7.98 9.90 19.61
C TRP A 442 7.66 8.91 20.74
N GLN A 443 6.39 8.62 20.97
CA GLN A 443 5.99 7.63 21.97
C GLN A 443 6.47 6.22 21.58
N HIS A 444 6.35 5.85 20.30
CA HIS A 444 6.82 4.57 19.80
C HIS A 444 8.34 4.42 19.99
N LEU A 445 9.13 5.42 19.59
CA LEU A 445 10.59 5.39 19.73
C LEU A 445 11.03 5.26 21.19
N GLN A 446 10.35 5.93 22.13
CA GLN A 446 10.63 5.76 23.56
C GLN A 446 10.32 4.33 24.02
N ASN A 447 9.21 3.74 23.59
CA ASN A 447 8.87 2.36 23.93
C ASN A 447 9.88 1.35 23.35
N GLN A 448 10.35 1.59 22.12
CA GLN A 448 11.41 0.78 21.50
C GLN A 448 12.72 0.88 22.27
N LEU A 449 13.11 2.08 22.70
CA LEU A 449 14.31 2.25 23.52
C LEU A 449 14.18 1.51 24.86
N VAL A 450 13.02 1.55 25.51
CA VAL A 450 12.75 0.77 26.73
C VAL A 450 12.91 -0.73 26.48
N ALA A 451 12.44 -1.24 25.33
CA ALA A 451 12.60 -2.64 24.97
C ALA A 451 14.08 -3.00 24.72
N VAL A 452 14.84 -2.12 24.05
CA VAL A 452 16.28 -2.27 23.84
C VAL A 452 17.03 -2.28 25.17
N GLU A 453 16.79 -1.30 26.04
CA GLU A 453 17.40 -1.22 27.38
C GLU A 453 17.08 -2.50 28.19
N ALA A 454 15.82 -2.95 28.18
CA ALA A 454 15.43 -4.19 28.86
C ALA A 454 16.11 -5.44 28.29
N SER A 455 16.33 -5.51 26.98
CA SER A 455 17.00 -6.63 26.32
C SER A 455 18.51 -6.68 26.55
N THR A 456 19.10 -5.57 27.00
CA THR A 456 20.56 -5.41 27.22
C THR A 456 20.88 -5.08 28.68
N GLU A 457 19.94 -5.32 29.59
CA GLU A 457 20.06 -4.99 31.01
C GLU A 457 21.22 -5.75 31.69
N ASP A 458 21.53 -6.95 31.21
CA ASP A 458 22.62 -7.80 31.72
C ASP A 458 24.03 -7.19 31.53
N VAL A 459 24.17 -6.26 30.58
CA VAL A 459 25.43 -5.56 30.28
C VAL A 459 25.39 -4.06 30.59
N ARG A 460 24.39 -3.61 31.38
CA ARG A 460 24.12 -2.20 31.68
C ARG A 460 25.30 -1.41 32.27
N ASP A 461 26.15 -2.06 33.05
CA ASP A 461 27.30 -1.43 33.70
C ASP A 461 28.49 -1.20 32.75
N THR A 462 28.38 -1.64 31.49
CA THR A 462 29.42 -1.42 30.47
C THR A 462 29.52 0.07 30.15
N PRO A 463 30.73 0.68 30.17
CA PRO A 463 30.92 2.06 29.74
C PRO A 463 30.38 2.28 28.32
N GLY A 464 29.56 3.32 28.13
CA GLY A 464 28.94 3.61 26.84
C GLY A 464 27.68 2.80 26.51
N TRP A 465 27.10 2.09 27.50
CA TRP A 465 25.91 1.26 27.29
C TRP A 465 24.72 2.02 26.67
N ARG A 466 24.51 3.28 27.06
CA ARG A 466 23.40 4.10 26.53
C ARG A 466 23.61 4.46 25.05
N GLU A 467 24.84 4.75 24.67
CA GLU A 467 25.25 4.99 23.29
C GLU A 467 25.03 3.72 22.45
N GLN A 468 25.39 2.54 22.99
CA GLN A 468 25.09 1.26 22.34
C GLN A 468 23.59 0.99 22.21
N CYS A 469 22.79 1.37 23.21
CA CYS A 469 21.33 1.30 23.12
C CYS A 469 20.79 2.18 21.97
N GLN A 470 21.39 3.33 21.67
CA GLN A 470 21.01 4.13 20.51
C GLN A 470 21.35 3.44 19.18
N ILE A 471 22.48 2.74 19.10
CA ILE A 471 22.85 1.93 17.92
C ILE A 471 21.84 0.79 17.71
N CYS A 472 21.49 0.07 18.78
CA CYS A 472 20.46 -0.97 18.74
C CYS A 472 19.08 -0.41 18.38
N LEU A 473 18.71 0.76 18.92
CA LEU A 473 17.48 1.45 18.56
C LEU A 473 17.46 1.82 17.07
N ARG A 474 18.54 2.37 16.53
CA ARG A 474 18.67 2.69 15.10
C ARG A 474 18.51 1.44 14.23
N ALA A 475 19.13 0.32 14.61
CA ALA A 475 19.00 -0.94 13.88
C ALA A 475 17.58 -1.54 13.95
N LEU A 476 16.91 -1.44 15.11
CA LEU A 476 15.58 -2.00 15.33
C LEU A 476 14.45 -1.13 14.76
N ALA A 477 14.47 0.17 15.06
CA ALA A 477 13.42 1.10 14.70
C ALA A 477 13.68 1.76 13.35
N GLY A 478 14.94 1.88 12.93
CA GLY A 478 15.37 2.59 11.72
C GLY A 478 15.84 4.04 11.98
N ILE A 479 15.74 4.54 13.22
CA ILE A 479 16.17 5.90 13.62
C ILE A 479 16.49 5.92 15.11
N ASP A 480 17.50 6.67 15.53
CA ASP A 480 17.79 6.92 16.94
C ASP A 480 17.25 8.29 17.43
N PHE A 481 17.48 8.63 18.69
CA PHE A 481 17.01 9.91 19.24
C PHE A 481 17.75 11.12 18.67
N PHE A 482 19.02 10.98 18.30
CA PHE A 482 19.79 12.07 17.70
C PHE A 482 19.24 12.43 16.32
N GLU A 483 19.03 11.42 15.49
CA GLU A 483 18.48 11.57 14.15
C GLU A 483 17.03 12.05 14.15
N TYR A 484 16.22 11.55 15.08
CA TYR A 484 14.86 12.03 15.26
C TYR A 484 14.83 13.51 15.68
N ALA A 485 15.71 13.92 16.61
CA ALA A 485 15.84 15.33 16.97
C ALA A 485 16.30 16.19 15.78
N LEU A 486 17.24 15.69 14.98
CA LEU A 486 17.71 16.37 13.77
C LEU A 486 16.61 16.53 12.72
N LEU A 487 15.78 15.51 12.50
CA LEU A 487 14.60 15.60 11.65
C LEU A 487 13.66 16.70 12.14
N LEU A 488 13.33 16.74 13.43
CA LEU A 488 12.46 17.77 14.00
C LEU A 488 13.06 19.18 13.85
N LYS A 489 14.37 19.33 14.04
CA LYS A 489 15.08 20.60 13.81
C LYS A 489 14.99 21.04 12.34
N TYR A 490 15.16 20.10 11.40
CA TYR A 490 15.03 20.37 9.98
C TYR A 490 13.61 20.85 9.61
N ILE A 491 12.57 20.18 10.11
CA ILE A 491 11.20 20.60 9.90
C ILE A 491 10.93 21.97 10.54
N LEU A 492 11.38 22.19 11.78
CA LEU A 492 11.24 23.47 12.46
C LEU A 492 11.88 24.62 11.67
N PHE A 493 13.09 24.40 11.15
CA PHE A 493 13.81 25.37 10.33
C PHE A 493 13.10 25.65 9.00
N THR A 494 12.69 24.61 8.27
CA THR A 494 12.05 24.76 6.95
C THR A 494 10.62 25.26 7.02
N ARG A 495 9.95 25.13 8.17
CA ARG A 495 8.59 25.62 8.42
C ARG A 495 8.54 26.92 9.19
N TRP A 496 9.70 27.51 9.49
CA TRP A 496 9.78 28.80 10.15
C TRP A 496 8.90 29.85 9.44
N PRO A 497 8.00 30.57 10.14
CA PRO A 497 7.12 31.55 9.51
C PRO A 497 7.89 32.61 8.72
N GLY A 498 7.44 32.93 7.51
CA GLY A 498 8.15 33.84 6.59
C GLY A 498 9.29 33.20 5.79
N ASN A 499 9.59 31.91 6.01
CA ASN A 499 10.49 31.12 5.18
C ASN A 499 9.71 30.47 4.03
N ASP A 500 9.49 31.21 2.94
CA ASP A 500 8.70 30.75 1.78
C ASP A 500 9.48 29.86 0.80
N LYS A 501 10.82 29.79 0.95
CA LYS A 501 11.67 28.89 0.18
C LYS A 501 12.67 28.20 1.11
N PRO A 502 12.51 26.91 1.43
CA PRO A 502 13.54 26.21 2.16
C PRO A 502 14.81 26.21 1.31
N PRO A 503 15.99 26.52 1.88
CA PRO A 503 17.25 26.40 1.15
C PRO A 503 17.62 24.91 1.07
N SER A 504 16.83 24.08 0.38
CA SER A 504 17.18 22.69 0.13
C SER A 504 18.49 22.58 -0.66
N SER A 505 18.79 23.59 -1.49
CA SER A 505 20.06 23.69 -2.22
C SER A 505 21.28 23.95 -1.33
N ASN A 506 21.11 24.56 -0.14
CA ASN A 506 22.26 24.91 0.72
C ASN A 506 22.76 23.73 1.57
N PHE A 507 21.95 22.68 1.73
CA PHE A 507 22.31 21.49 2.52
C PHE A 507 22.72 20.29 1.65
N GLN A 508 22.50 20.33 0.33
CA GLN A 508 22.98 19.29 -0.58
C GLN A 508 24.49 19.40 -0.87
N SER A 509 25.11 20.57 -0.70
CA SER A 509 26.54 20.81 -0.96
C SER A 509 27.45 20.45 0.23
N LEU A 510 27.01 19.53 1.10
CA LEU A 510 27.62 19.24 2.39
C LEU A 510 28.45 17.96 2.43
N ALA A 511 28.42 17.17 1.36
CA ALA A 511 29.26 16.00 1.24
C ALA A 511 30.70 16.46 0.96
N GLU A 512 31.54 16.50 1.99
CA GLU A 512 32.99 16.41 1.80
C GLU A 512 33.28 14.96 1.41
N GLU A 513 33.86 14.74 0.23
CA GLU A 513 34.04 13.41 -0.38
C GLU A 513 34.82 12.41 0.51
N ASP A 514 35.54 12.90 1.53
CA ASP A 514 36.39 12.12 2.44
C ASP A 514 35.91 12.05 3.91
N ALA A 515 34.75 12.63 4.26
CA ALA A 515 34.24 12.63 5.64
C ALA A 515 33.45 11.35 5.98
N SER A 516 33.58 10.81 7.20
CA SER A 516 32.79 9.65 7.63
C SER A 516 31.30 9.96 7.70
N GLU A 517 30.41 8.96 7.58
CA GLU A 517 28.95 9.13 7.67
C GLU A 517 28.53 9.90 8.93
N ALA A 518 29.15 9.57 10.08
CA ALA A 518 28.89 10.24 11.35
C ALA A 518 29.33 11.73 11.34
N ASP A 519 30.44 12.04 10.66
CA ASP A 519 30.93 13.42 10.54
C ASP A 519 30.01 14.26 9.63
N GLN A 520 29.51 13.66 8.54
CA GLN A 520 28.60 14.34 7.62
C GLN A 520 27.26 14.69 8.29
N LEU A 521 26.67 13.75 9.03
CA LEU A 521 25.42 13.98 9.74
C LEU A 521 25.57 15.00 10.88
N SER A 522 26.69 14.94 11.60
CA SER A 522 27.03 15.91 12.65
C SER A 522 27.21 17.32 12.08
N SER A 523 27.84 17.44 10.90
CA SER A 523 27.99 18.72 10.18
C SER A 523 26.63 19.32 9.79
N LEU A 524 25.72 18.50 9.25
CA LEU A 524 24.34 18.92 8.97
C LEU A 524 23.62 19.41 10.24
N ASN A 525 23.71 18.64 11.34
CA ASN A 525 23.14 19.04 12.62
C ASN A 525 23.67 20.39 13.12
N ASN A 526 24.99 20.60 13.08
CA ASN A 526 25.62 21.84 13.54
C ASN A 526 25.17 23.06 12.73
N LYS A 527 25.00 22.90 11.41
CA LYS A 527 24.49 23.97 10.55
C LYS A 527 23.03 24.31 10.85
N ILE A 528 22.17 23.30 10.99
CA ILE A 528 20.77 23.51 11.34
C ILE A 528 20.65 24.15 12.73
N ASP A 529 21.43 23.70 13.71
CA ASP A 529 21.50 24.32 15.04
C ASP A 529 21.89 25.80 14.93
N HIS A 530 22.93 26.13 14.15
CA HIS A 530 23.36 27.52 13.94
C HIS A 530 22.23 28.38 13.39
N GLU A 531 21.57 27.95 12.31
CA GLU A 531 20.49 28.69 11.67
C GLU A 531 19.28 28.87 12.59
N LEU A 532 18.85 27.81 13.29
CA LEU A 532 17.76 27.88 14.26
C LEU A 532 18.07 28.88 15.38
N ILE A 533 19.29 28.85 15.91
CA ILE A 533 19.73 29.77 16.96
C ILE A 533 19.66 31.23 16.47
N GLN A 534 20.04 31.51 15.22
CA GLN A 534 19.92 32.86 14.66
C GLN A 534 18.46 33.28 14.48
N LEU A 535 17.61 32.37 13.99
CA LEU A 535 16.17 32.62 13.83
C LEU A 535 15.50 32.93 15.18
N PHE A 536 15.78 32.13 16.21
CA PHE A 536 15.26 32.37 17.56
C PHE A 536 15.67 33.74 18.13
N ARG A 537 16.90 34.19 17.86
CA ARG A 537 17.37 35.52 18.28
C ARG A 537 16.69 36.66 17.52
N ARG A 538 16.48 36.48 16.22
CA ARG A 538 15.93 37.51 15.33
C ARG A 538 14.43 37.68 15.53
N GLU A 539 13.71 36.58 15.76
CA GLU A 539 12.24 36.54 15.73
C GLU A 539 11.66 35.84 16.98
N PRO A 540 11.89 36.37 18.19
CA PRO A 540 11.42 35.76 19.44
C PRO A 540 9.90 35.76 19.59
N ASP A 541 9.18 36.62 18.85
CA ASP A 541 7.72 36.70 18.93
C ASP A 541 7.02 35.42 18.43
N HIS A 542 7.64 34.66 17.54
CA HIS A 542 7.10 33.37 17.10
C HIS A 542 7.07 32.34 18.24
N LEU A 543 8.07 32.36 19.14
CA LEU A 543 8.09 31.52 20.35
C LEU A 543 6.94 31.86 21.28
N LYS A 544 6.74 33.17 21.50
CA LYS A 544 5.65 33.67 22.34
C LYS A 544 4.30 33.25 21.78
N LEU A 545 4.10 33.40 20.47
CA LEU A 545 2.87 32.98 19.80
C LEU A 545 2.57 31.49 19.99
N ILE A 546 3.56 30.60 19.80
CA ILE A 546 3.36 29.16 19.98
C ILE A 546 2.94 28.83 21.42
N ARG A 547 3.61 29.41 22.41
CA ARG A 547 3.34 29.12 23.83
C ARG A 547 1.99 29.64 24.28
N GLU A 548 1.60 30.83 23.85
CA GLU A 548 0.31 31.43 24.21
C GLU A 548 -0.85 30.81 23.42
N LYS A 549 -0.60 30.40 22.17
CA LYS A 549 -1.62 29.89 21.24
C LYS A 549 -1.12 28.67 20.44
N PRO A 550 -0.99 27.49 21.05
CA PRO A 550 -0.51 26.27 20.36
C PRO A 550 -1.45 25.76 19.26
N LYS A 551 -2.67 26.31 19.15
CA LYS A 551 -3.64 25.99 18.10
C LYS A 551 -3.86 27.13 17.09
N CYS A 552 -2.96 28.12 17.03
CA CYS A 552 -3.08 29.29 16.14
C CYS A 552 -3.24 28.91 14.66
N TRP A 553 -2.68 27.77 14.23
CA TRP A 553 -2.86 27.24 12.88
C TRP A 553 -4.31 26.95 12.52
N MET A 554 -5.18 26.62 13.49
CA MET A 554 -6.61 26.38 13.25
C MET A 554 -7.37 27.65 12.83
N GLU A 555 -6.85 28.83 13.21
CA GLU A 555 -7.42 30.13 12.84
C GLU A 555 -7.16 30.44 11.36
N LEU A 556 -6.10 29.87 10.77
CA LEU A 556 -5.71 30.05 9.37
C LEU A 556 -6.34 29.03 8.42
N ILE A 557 -7.12 28.08 8.94
CA ILE A 557 -7.86 27.13 8.09
C ILE A 557 -8.92 27.92 7.31
N PRO A 558 -8.88 27.90 5.96
CA PRO A 558 -9.78 28.70 5.17
C PRO A 558 -11.22 28.21 5.31
N GLU A 559 -12.17 29.15 5.28
CA GLU A 559 -13.61 28.83 5.31
C GLU A 559 -14.10 28.26 3.98
N VAL A 560 -13.43 28.63 2.87
CA VAL A 560 -13.68 28.14 1.52
C VAL A 560 -12.46 27.34 1.07
N VAL A 561 -12.69 26.12 0.62
CA VAL A 561 -11.64 25.24 0.08
C VAL A 561 -11.00 25.91 -1.14
N THR A 562 -9.71 26.24 -1.04
CA THR A 562 -8.90 26.71 -2.17
C THR A 562 -8.11 25.55 -2.77
N ASP A 563 -8.03 25.51 -4.10
CA ASP A 563 -7.27 24.48 -4.81
C ASP A 563 -5.77 24.61 -4.47
N CYS A 564 -5.20 23.57 -3.88
CA CYS A 564 -3.81 23.59 -3.42
C CYS A 564 -2.88 23.37 -4.62
N ARG A 565 -2.25 24.44 -5.09
CA ARG A 565 -1.31 24.44 -6.23
C ARG A 565 0.06 23.86 -5.84
N GLN A 566 0.12 22.56 -5.54
CA GLN A 566 1.37 21.80 -5.26
C GLN A 566 2.25 22.31 -4.09
N GLU A 567 1.89 23.40 -3.43
CA GLU A 567 2.56 23.93 -2.24
C GLU A 567 1.74 23.63 -0.97
N LEU A 568 2.46 23.46 0.15
CA LEU A 568 1.84 23.26 1.46
C LEU A 568 1.05 24.51 1.89
N PRO A 569 -0.26 24.38 2.20
CA PRO A 569 -1.05 25.51 2.69
C PRO A 569 -0.44 26.12 3.95
N THR A 570 -0.55 27.45 4.09
CA THR A 570 0.02 28.20 5.22
C THR A 570 -0.41 27.65 6.58
N TRP A 571 -1.67 27.21 6.72
CA TRP A 571 -2.14 26.62 7.98
C TRP A 571 -1.53 25.24 8.27
N VAL A 572 -1.20 24.44 7.25
CA VAL A 572 -0.47 23.17 7.42
C VAL A 572 0.97 23.46 7.78
N ARG A 573 1.64 24.39 7.09
CA ARG A 573 3.01 24.82 7.42
C ARG A 573 3.10 25.32 8.86
N LEU A 574 2.13 26.11 9.31
CA LEU A 574 2.09 26.61 10.69
C LEU A 574 1.82 25.49 11.70
N HIS A 575 0.95 24.52 11.39
CA HIS A 575 0.77 23.35 12.25
C HIS A 575 2.07 22.54 12.33
N ASP A 576 2.77 22.36 11.21
CA ASP A 576 4.05 21.66 11.17
C ASP A 576 5.12 22.35 12.01
N PHE A 577 5.22 23.68 11.90
CA PHE A 577 6.11 24.49 12.73
C PHE A 577 5.83 24.33 14.23
N VAL A 578 4.57 24.49 14.65
CA VAL A 578 4.17 24.38 16.06
C VAL A 578 4.44 22.97 16.60
N SER A 579 4.05 21.94 15.85
CA SER A 579 4.19 20.55 16.30
C SER A 579 5.65 20.09 16.31
N ALA A 580 6.48 20.54 15.36
CA ALA A 580 7.92 20.28 15.39
C ALA A 580 8.59 20.98 16.59
N PHE A 581 8.23 22.23 16.89
CA PHE A 581 8.73 22.95 18.06
C PHE A 581 8.39 22.23 19.37
N GLU A 582 7.11 21.90 19.59
CA GLU A 582 6.69 21.23 20.83
C GLU A 582 7.29 19.82 20.96
N SER A 583 7.36 19.07 19.86
CA SER A 583 8.00 17.75 19.85
C SER A 583 9.49 17.84 20.17
N LEU A 584 10.20 18.80 19.56
CA LEU A 584 11.63 19.02 19.83
C LEU A 584 11.86 19.46 21.29
N ARG A 585 10.96 20.27 21.85
CA ARG A 585 10.98 20.63 23.28
C ARG A 585 10.80 19.41 24.17
N LEU A 586 9.85 18.53 23.88
CA LEU A 586 9.65 17.27 24.63
C LEU A 586 10.87 16.33 24.52
N VAL A 587 11.45 16.19 23.33
CA VAL A 587 12.69 15.42 23.11
C VAL A 587 13.82 16.01 23.94
N SER A 588 14.00 17.33 23.93
CA SER A 588 15.05 18.01 24.71
C SER A 588 14.94 17.79 26.23
N GLN A 589 13.73 17.51 26.72
CA GLN A 589 13.47 17.26 28.14
C GLN A 589 13.71 15.79 28.54
N ASN A 590 13.82 14.87 27.57
CA ASN A 590 14.02 13.45 27.84
C ASN A 590 15.36 13.21 28.57
N PRO A 591 15.39 12.40 29.65
CA PRO A 591 16.60 12.15 30.43
C PRO A 591 17.77 11.60 29.60
N ILE A 592 17.50 10.71 28.65
CA ILE A 592 18.51 10.09 27.78
C ILE A 592 19.16 11.14 26.89
N VAL A 593 18.33 11.99 26.26
CA VAL A 593 18.78 13.09 25.40
C VAL A 593 19.72 14.04 26.15
N LYS A 594 19.40 14.35 27.42
CA LYS A 594 20.25 15.20 28.27
C LYS A 594 21.57 14.53 28.66
N VAL A 595 21.51 13.27 29.10
CA VAL A 595 22.71 12.51 29.52
C VAL A 595 23.68 12.37 28.35
N LEU A 596 23.17 12.05 27.16
CA LEU A 596 23.95 11.88 25.94
C LEU A 596 24.29 13.20 25.24
N LYS A 597 23.78 14.34 25.74
CA LYS A 597 23.99 15.68 25.16
C LYS A 597 23.67 15.75 23.66
N LEU A 598 22.56 15.13 23.24
CA LEU A 598 22.17 15.08 21.82
C LEU A 598 21.63 16.43 21.28
N MET A 599 21.62 17.47 22.11
CA MET A 599 21.19 18.81 21.75
C MET A 599 22.17 19.85 22.31
N SER A 600 22.46 20.87 21.52
CA SER A 600 23.33 21.97 21.95
C SER A 600 22.69 22.80 23.07
N GLU A 601 23.48 23.21 24.06
CA GLU A 601 23.03 24.01 25.20
C GLU A 601 22.30 25.32 24.80
N PRO A 602 22.77 26.10 23.80
CA PRO A 602 22.05 27.30 23.38
C PRO A 602 20.63 26.99 22.87
N LEU A 603 20.48 25.93 22.07
CA LEU A 603 19.20 25.52 21.53
C LEU A 603 18.28 24.96 22.63
N TYR A 604 18.82 24.11 23.52
CA TYR A 604 18.11 23.62 24.70
C TYR A 604 17.54 24.78 25.54
N SER A 605 18.36 25.82 25.77
CA SER A 605 17.96 27.00 26.52
C SER A 605 16.81 27.74 25.82
N MET A 606 16.91 27.99 24.51
CA MET A 606 15.86 28.68 23.74
C MET A 606 14.53 27.91 23.72
N LEU A 607 14.57 26.58 23.59
CA LEU A 607 13.37 25.74 23.60
C LEU A 607 12.65 25.76 24.96
N ASN A 608 13.41 25.81 26.08
CA ASN A 608 12.88 25.59 27.42
C ASN A 608 12.74 26.86 28.29
N PHE A 609 13.49 27.93 28.01
CA PHE A 609 13.64 29.07 28.94
C PHE A 609 13.42 30.46 28.31
N ALA A 610 13.07 30.55 27.02
CA ALA A 610 12.76 31.84 26.37
C ALA A 610 11.51 32.52 26.94
#